data_AF-A0A3B0VBV4-F1
#
_entry.id   AF-A0A3B0VBV4-F1
#
_cell.length_a   1.000
_cell.length_b   1.000
_cell.length_c   1.000
_cell.angle_alpha   90.00
_cell.angle_beta   90.00
_cell.angle_gamma   90.00
#
_symmetry.space_group_name_H-M   'P 1'
#
loop_
_entity.id
_entity.type
_entity.pdbx_description
1 polymer ?
#
loop_
_entity_poly.entity_id
_entity_poly.type
_entity_poly.pdbx_seq_one_letter_code
_entity_poly.pdbx_strand_id
1 'polypeptide(L)'
;AYYNKDIKIGNLAFGANISNIGAKVTYSNEENKDFIPVNLRLGSALKMDIDPYNTITFALDFNKLLVPSPPIYATDANGAFITDSDGNLIIERGKDPDRNLLSGMFGSFSDAPDGFSEEMQEIMISFGAEYWYNNLFAARIGYFYENQNKGNRQFFTIGVGFRYNVFGFDFAYLVPPQQEHPLAETLRFTLHFNFDEDKAVSNSVTD
;
A
#
# COMPACT_ATOMS: atom_id res chain seq x y z
N ALA A 1 33.79 3.14 -25.27
CA ALA A 1 34.31 2.27 -24.19
C ALA A 1 33.14 1.98 -23.25
N TYR A 2 32.76 0.71 -23.07
CA TYR A 2 31.73 0.33 -22.11
C TYR A 2 32.41 0.06 -20.78
N TYR A 3 32.01 0.78 -19.74
CA TYR A 3 32.47 0.53 -18.38
C TYR A 3 31.66 -0.64 -17.82
N ASN A 4 32.25 -1.83 -17.84
CA ASN A 4 31.68 -3.03 -17.21
C ASN A 4 32.32 -3.21 -15.84
N LYS A 5 31.51 -3.05 -14.78
CA LYS A 5 31.86 -3.40 -13.41
C LYS A 5 30.89 -4.47 -12.94
N ASP A 6 31.40 -5.59 -12.44
CA ASP A 6 30.57 -6.65 -11.88
C ASP A 6 29.84 -6.12 -10.65
N ILE A 7 28.52 -5.96 -10.75
CA ILE A 7 27.66 -5.60 -9.63
C ILE A 7 27.33 -6.89 -8.88
N LYS A 8 27.75 -7.01 -7.62
CA LYS A 8 27.21 -8.03 -6.73
C LYS A 8 25.71 -7.81 -6.61
N ILE A 9 24.92 -8.81 -7.01
CA ILE A 9 23.47 -8.80 -6.84
C ILE A 9 23.21 -8.59 -5.34
N GLY A 10 22.57 -7.48 -5.02
CA GLY A 10 22.44 -6.98 -3.65
C GLY A 10 21.56 -7.84 -2.73
N ASN A 11 21.17 -7.29 -1.59
CA ASN A 11 20.25 -7.95 -0.68
C ASN A 11 18.83 -7.90 -1.23
N LEU A 12 18.24 -9.07 -1.49
CA LEU A 12 16.85 -9.23 -1.89
C LEU A 12 16.00 -9.61 -0.68
N ALA A 13 14.96 -8.84 -0.43
CA ALA A 13 13.98 -9.05 0.64
C ALA A 13 12.59 -9.27 0.05
N PHE A 14 11.81 -10.11 0.72
CA PHE A 14 10.40 -10.33 0.45
C PHE A 14 9.63 -10.16 1.76
N GLY A 15 8.44 -9.58 1.69
CA GLY A 15 7.58 -9.35 2.85
C GLY A 15 6.12 -9.53 2.52
N ALA A 16 5.36 -9.97 3.51
CA ALA A 16 3.91 -10.05 3.45
C ALA A 16 3.33 -9.48 4.74
N ASN A 17 2.24 -8.74 4.63
CA ASN A 17 1.53 -8.17 5.77
C ASN A 17 0.03 -8.23 5.53
N ILE A 18 -0.72 -8.67 6.55
CA ILE A 18 -2.16 -8.46 6.63
C ILE A 18 -2.39 -7.48 7.78
N SER A 19 -3.06 -6.37 7.51
CA SER A 19 -3.33 -5.31 8.49
C SER A 19 -4.82 -5.04 8.62
N ASN A 20 -5.18 -4.38 9.73
CA ASN A 20 -6.54 -3.97 10.06
C ASN A 20 -7.54 -5.15 10.16
N ILE A 21 -7.11 -6.32 10.64
CA ILE A 21 -8.03 -7.43 10.94
C ILE A 21 -8.78 -7.07 12.22
N GLY A 22 -10.11 -6.93 12.14
CA GLY A 22 -10.94 -6.57 13.28
C GLY A 22 -12.43 -6.62 12.98
N ALA A 23 -13.24 -6.50 14.03
CA ALA A 23 -14.69 -6.55 13.92
C ALA A 23 -15.24 -5.42 13.04
N LYS A 24 -16.41 -5.67 12.43
CA LYS A 24 -17.16 -4.64 11.69
C LYS A 24 -17.54 -3.48 12.61
N VAL A 25 -17.55 -2.27 12.06
CA VAL A 25 -17.93 -1.04 12.76
C VAL A 25 -19.34 -0.61 12.34
N THR A 26 -20.06 0.09 13.21
CA THR A 26 -21.36 0.70 12.87
C THR A 26 -21.22 2.22 12.97
N TYR A 27 -21.81 2.92 11.99
CA TYR A 27 -21.86 4.39 11.98
C TYR A 27 -23.26 4.93 12.28
N SER A 28 -24.30 4.09 12.15
CA SER A 28 -25.70 4.51 12.28
C SER A 28 -26.50 3.59 13.19
N ASN A 29 -26.63 2.30 12.85
CA ASN A 29 -27.40 1.31 13.62
C ASN A 29 -26.71 -0.06 13.63
N GLU A 30 -27.04 -0.90 14.62
CA GLU A 30 -26.44 -2.22 14.76
C GLU A 30 -26.78 -3.19 13.62
N GLU A 31 -27.81 -2.89 12.85
CA GLU A 31 -28.21 -3.66 11.66
C GLU A 31 -27.31 -3.38 10.46
N ASN A 32 -26.71 -2.19 10.36
CA ASN A 32 -25.74 -1.86 9.30
C ASN A 32 -24.32 -1.85 9.85
N LYS A 33 -23.60 -2.93 9.60
CA LYS A 33 -22.21 -3.11 10.02
C LYS A 33 -21.27 -3.10 8.81
N ASP A 34 -20.29 -2.22 8.83
CA ASP A 34 -19.32 -2.03 7.77
C ASP A 34 -17.98 -2.69 8.09
N PHE A 35 -17.34 -3.26 7.06
CA PHE A 35 -15.99 -3.79 7.19
C PHE A 35 -14.99 -2.64 7.38
N ILE A 36 -14.07 -2.81 8.34
CA ILE A 36 -12.86 -1.99 8.34
C ILE A 36 -11.95 -2.41 7.16
N PRO A 37 -11.14 -1.51 6.58
CA PRO A 37 -10.31 -1.84 5.42
C PRO A 37 -9.18 -2.80 5.77
N VAL A 38 -9.45 -4.10 5.72
CA VAL A 38 -8.44 -5.16 5.83
C VAL A 38 -7.54 -5.08 4.59
N ASN A 39 -6.23 -4.99 4.77
CA ASN A 39 -5.28 -4.87 3.66
C ASN A 39 -4.32 -6.04 3.65
N LEU A 40 -4.17 -6.70 2.50
CA LEU A 40 -3.07 -7.61 2.23
C LEU A 40 -2.03 -6.89 1.37
N ARG A 41 -0.81 -6.78 1.89
CA ARG A 41 0.36 -6.25 1.19
C ARG A 41 1.41 -7.32 0.99
N LEU A 42 1.85 -7.50 -0.25
CA LEU A 42 2.99 -8.33 -0.62
C LEU A 42 4.04 -7.42 -1.24
N GLY A 43 5.25 -7.45 -0.72
CA GLY A 43 6.33 -6.56 -1.12
C GLY A 43 7.62 -7.31 -1.41
N SER A 44 8.41 -6.75 -2.32
CA SER A 44 9.79 -7.16 -2.53
C SER A 44 10.69 -5.93 -2.61
N ALA A 45 11.92 -6.05 -2.11
CA ALA A 45 12.90 -4.98 -2.13
C ALA A 45 14.27 -5.52 -2.50
N LEU A 46 14.97 -4.84 -3.40
CA LEU A 46 16.34 -5.13 -3.80
C LEU A 46 17.23 -3.96 -3.38
N LYS A 47 18.05 -4.17 -2.35
CA LYS A 47 19.04 -3.20 -1.86
C LYS A 47 20.41 -3.54 -2.43
N MET A 48 21.00 -2.60 -3.15
CA MET A 48 22.32 -2.71 -3.77
C MET A 48 23.26 -1.65 -3.20
N ASP A 49 24.36 -2.12 -2.61
CA ASP A 49 25.46 -1.26 -2.17
C ASP A 49 26.47 -1.15 -3.32
N ILE A 50 26.52 0.00 -3.98
CA ILE A 50 27.37 0.25 -5.15
C ILE A 50 28.82 0.44 -4.72
N ASP A 51 29.00 1.14 -3.59
CA ASP A 51 30.26 1.38 -2.90
C ASP A 51 29.97 1.68 -1.40
N PRO A 52 30.99 1.91 -0.54
CA PRO A 52 30.78 2.14 0.90
C PRO A 52 29.91 3.36 1.26
N TYR A 53 29.68 4.27 0.32
CA TYR A 53 28.92 5.50 0.53
C TYR A 53 27.60 5.52 -0.23
N ASN A 54 27.47 4.75 -1.31
CA ASN A 54 26.34 4.80 -2.22
C ASN A 54 25.50 3.52 -2.16
N THR A 55 24.26 3.65 -1.72
CA THR A 55 23.29 2.55 -1.67
C THR A 55 22.06 2.91 -2.48
N ILE A 56 21.60 2.00 -3.35
CA ILE A 56 20.32 2.13 -4.05
C ILE A 56 19.41 0.97 -3.64
N THR A 57 18.16 1.28 -3.29
CA THR A 57 17.12 0.29 -3.01
C THR A 57 15.97 0.47 -3.98
N PHE A 58 15.54 -0.60 -4.62
CA PHE A 58 14.30 -0.65 -5.38
C PHE A 58 13.26 -1.46 -4.60
N ALA A 59 12.01 -1.02 -4.59
CA ALA A 59 10.91 -1.69 -3.93
C ALA A 59 9.70 -1.79 -4.86
N LEU A 60 9.00 -2.93 -4.78
CA LEU A 60 7.77 -3.19 -5.50
C LEU A 60 6.78 -3.87 -4.56
N ASP A 61 5.65 -3.20 -4.33
CA ASP A 61 4.55 -3.69 -3.50
C ASP A 61 3.28 -3.87 -4.32
N PHE A 62 2.55 -4.93 -3.97
CA PHE A 62 1.19 -5.21 -4.40
C PHE A 62 0.29 -5.17 -3.16
N ASN A 63 -0.79 -4.40 -3.20
CA ASN A 63 -1.73 -4.26 -2.11
C ASN A 63 -3.15 -4.55 -2.60
N LYS A 64 -3.92 -5.36 -1.87
CA LYS A 64 -5.34 -5.63 -2.14
C LYS A 64 -6.15 -5.43 -0.87
N LEU A 65 -7.33 -4.83 -1.02
CA LEU A 65 -8.32 -4.76 0.05
C LEU A 65 -9.00 -6.12 0.18
N LEU A 66 -9.01 -6.67 1.40
CA LEU A 66 -9.67 -7.92 1.73
C LEU A 66 -11.06 -7.65 2.31
N VAL A 67 -11.86 -6.87 1.58
CA VAL A 67 -13.25 -6.53 1.92
C VAL A 67 -14.15 -6.97 0.78
N PRO A 68 -15.42 -7.32 1.05
CA PRO A 68 -16.31 -7.78 -0.02
C PRO A 68 -16.50 -6.75 -1.12
N SER A 69 -16.43 -7.19 -2.38
CA SER A 69 -16.76 -6.38 -3.54
C SER A 69 -18.26 -6.06 -3.57
N PRO A 70 -18.68 -4.82 -3.87
CA PRO A 70 -20.09 -4.49 -4.01
C PRO A 70 -20.76 -5.35 -5.11
N PRO A 71 -21.88 -6.04 -4.83
CA PRO A 71 -22.61 -6.79 -5.85
C PRO A 71 -23.38 -5.85 -6.79
N ILE A 72 -23.77 -6.38 -7.95
CA ILE A 72 -24.73 -5.76 -8.86
C ILE A 72 -26.11 -6.34 -8.55
N TYR A 73 -27.03 -5.49 -8.11
CA TYR A 73 -28.43 -5.87 -7.84
C TYR A 73 -29.27 -5.82 -9.11
N ALA A 74 -30.23 -6.75 -9.23
CA ALA A 74 -31.15 -6.81 -10.36
C ALA A 74 -32.05 -5.58 -10.38
N THR A 75 -32.27 -5.03 -11.57
CA THR A 75 -33.14 -3.86 -11.78
C THR A 75 -34.29 -4.19 -12.73
N ASP A 76 -35.45 -3.57 -12.50
CA ASP A 76 -36.61 -3.69 -13.37
C ASP A 76 -36.46 -2.82 -14.65
N ALA A 77 -37.45 -2.89 -15.55
CA ALA A 77 -37.44 -2.11 -16.79
C ALA A 77 -37.47 -0.57 -16.59
N ASN A 78 -37.71 -0.10 -15.35
CA ASN A 78 -37.72 1.31 -14.96
C ASN A 78 -36.46 1.71 -14.15
N GLY A 79 -35.52 0.78 -13.94
CA GLY A 79 -34.29 1.01 -13.18
C GLY A 79 -34.45 0.92 -11.65
N ALA A 80 -35.59 0.45 -11.15
CA ALA A 80 -35.78 0.22 -9.71
C ALA A 80 -35.23 -1.17 -9.33
N PHE A 81 -34.63 -1.29 -8.14
CA PHE A 81 -34.11 -2.57 -7.67
C PHE A 81 -35.23 -3.58 -7.42
N ILE A 82 -35.04 -4.80 -7.92
CA ILE A 82 -35.98 -5.90 -7.71
C ILE A 82 -35.70 -6.51 -6.33
N THR A 83 -36.74 -6.55 -5.50
CA THR A 83 -36.72 -7.26 -4.22
C THR A 83 -37.44 -8.61 -4.35
N ASP A 84 -36.93 -9.63 -3.67
CA ASP A 84 -37.63 -10.91 -3.50
C ASP A 84 -38.89 -10.74 -2.64
N SER A 85 -39.68 -11.80 -2.53
CA SER A 85 -40.93 -11.89 -1.75
C SER A 85 -40.74 -11.52 -0.26
N ASP A 86 -39.50 -11.61 0.24
CA ASP A 86 -39.11 -11.26 1.61
C ASP A 86 -38.57 -9.81 1.75
N GLY A 87 -38.56 -9.02 0.67
CA GLY A 87 -38.09 -7.63 0.67
C GLY A 87 -36.57 -7.46 0.53
N ASN A 88 -35.82 -8.55 0.35
CA ASN A 88 -34.37 -8.51 0.13
C ASN A 88 -34.03 -8.20 -1.33
N LEU A 89 -33.02 -7.38 -1.58
CA LEU A 89 -32.55 -7.06 -2.94
C LEU A 89 -32.00 -8.32 -3.61
N ILE A 90 -32.43 -8.60 -4.84
CA ILE A 90 -31.93 -9.73 -5.61
C ILE A 90 -30.57 -9.36 -6.21
N ILE A 91 -29.55 -10.16 -5.93
CA ILE A 91 -28.22 -10.01 -6.53
C ILE A 91 -28.23 -10.63 -7.93
N GLU A 92 -27.96 -9.82 -8.95
CA GLU A 92 -27.84 -10.28 -10.33
C GLU A 92 -26.45 -10.85 -10.59
N ARG A 93 -25.40 -10.15 -10.12
CA ARG A 93 -23.99 -10.55 -10.31
C ARG A 93 -23.15 -10.18 -9.09
N GLY A 94 -22.15 -11.01 -8.80
CA GLY A 94 -21.33 -10.87 -7.60
C GLY A 94 -21.87 -11.71 -6.45
N LYS A 95 -21.62 -11.25 -5.24
CA LYS A 95 -21.65 -12.11 -4.06
C LYS A 95 -22.19 -11.30 -2.87
N ASP A 96 -22.97 -11.95 -1.99
CA ASP A 96 -23.56 -11.28 -0.82
C ASP A 96 -22.51 -10.49 0.00
N PRO A 97 -22.68 -9.17 0.17
CA PRO A 97 -21.74 -8.34 0.91
C PRO A 97 -21.88 -8.52 2.44
N ASP A 98 -23.02 -9.00 2.95
CA ASP A 98 -23.18 -9.20 4.39
C ASP A 98 -22.66 -10.57 4.84
N ARG A 99 -21.34 -10.64 4.97
CA ARG A 99 -20.63 -11.83 5.44
C ARG A 99 -19.98 -11.61 6.79
N ASN A 100 -19.67 -12.70 7.49
CA ASN A 100 -18.76 -12.63 8.63
C ASN A 100 -17.36 -12.17 8.18
N LEU A 101 -16.54 -11.68 9.12
CA LEU A 101 -15.24 -11.08 8.82
C LEU A 101 -14.33 -12.00 8.00
N LEU A 102 -14.15 -13.24 8.43
CA LEU A 102 -13.24 -14.19 7.79
C LEU A 102 -13.75 -14.61 6.40
N SER A 103 -15.06 -14.82 6.26
CA SER A 103 -15.68 -15.16 4.98
C SER A 103 -15.63 -13.99 4.00
N GLY A 104 -15.77 -12.75 4.47
CA GLY A 104 -15.55 -11.56 3.65
C GLY A 104 -14.09 -11.46 3.21
N MET A 105 -13.16 -11.60 4.17
CA MET A 105 -11.71 -11.46 3.94
C MET A 105 -11.12 -12.49 2.98
N PHE A 106 -11.48 -13.77 3.12
CA PHE A 106 -11.00 -14.81 2.19
C PHE A 106 -11.89 -14.93 0.95
N GLY A 107 -13.15 -14.47 1.02
CA GLY A 107 -14.08 -14.44 -0.10
C GLY A 107 -13.76 -13.37 -1.13
N SER A 108 -13.13 -12.27 -0.72
CA SER A 108 -12.81 -11.08 -1.54
C SER A 108 -11.82 -11.30 -2.68
N PHE A 109 -11.34 -12.53 -2.88
CA PHE A 109 -10.50 -12.89 -4.03
C PHE A 109 -11.32 -13.46 -5.20
N SER A 110 -12.63 -13.63 -5.02
CA SER A 110 -13.50 -14.33 -5.96
C SER A 110 -14.94 -13.82 -5.93
N ASP A 111 -15.14 -12.59 -5.46
CA ASP A 111 -16.46 -12.02 -5.24
C ASP A 111 -16.81 -10.86 -6.18
N ALA A 112 -15.85 -10.39 -6.97
CA ALA A 112 -16.07 -9.40 -7.99
C ALA A 112 -17.14 -9.84 -9.01
N PRO A 113 -18.14 -8.99 -9.32
CA PRO A 113 -19.25 -9.31 -10.22
C PRO A 113 -18.84 -9.60 -11.66
N ASP A 114 -17.74 -9.00 -12.15
CA ASP A 114 -17.12 -9.26 -13.45
C ASP A 114 -15.99 -10.31 -13.40
N GLY A 115 -15.85 -11.00 -12.26
CA GLY A 115 -14.97 -12.15 -12.07
C GLY A 115 -13.48 -11.77 -11.99
N PHE A 116 -12.60 -12.70 -12.37
CA PHE A 116 -11.15 -12.55 -12.18
C PHE A 116 -10.53 -11.33 -12.87
N SER A 117 -11.11 -10.90 -14.01
CA SER A 117 -10.65 -9.69 -14.71
C SER A 117 -10.80 -8.45 -13.84
N GLU A 118 -11.87 -8.37 -13.06
CA GLU A 118 -12.12 -7.27 -12.12
C GLU A 118 -11.31 -7.44 -10.83
N GLU A 119 -11.16 -8.66 -10.32
CA GLU A 119 -10.32 -8.96 -9.14
C GLU A 119 -8.87 -8.47 -9.31
N MET A 120 -8.31 -8.64 -10.52
CA MET A 120 -6.97 -8.16 -10.84
C MET A 120 -6.86 -6.64 -10.88
N GLN A 121 -7.97 -5.93 -11.13
CA GLN A 121 -8.02 -4.47 -11.14
C GLN A 121 -8.03 -3.89 -9.72
N GLU A 122 -8.37 -4.69 -8.71
CA GLU A 122 -8.35 -4.28 -7.30
C GLU A 122 -6.96 -4.28 -6.68
N ILE A 123 -5.98 -4.83 -7.38
CA ILE A 123 -4.59 -4.83 -6.94
C ILE A 123 -4.00 -3.43 -7.19
N MET A 124 -3.66 -2.75 -6.09
CA MET A 124 -2.86 -1.54 -6.09
C MET A 124 -1.38 -1.91 -6.24
N ILE A 125 -0.66 -1.18 -7.08
CA ILE A 125 0.76 -1.41 -7.33
C ILE A 125 1.53 -0.17 -6.88
N SER A 126 2.58 -0.37 -6.07
CA SER A 126 3.48 0.70 -5.65
C SER A 126 4.90 0.33 -6.04
N PHE A 127 5.57 1.23 -6.74
CA PHE A 127 6.99 1.11 -7.07
C PHE A 127 7.76 2.25 -6.41
N GLY A 128 8.93 1.96 -5.86
CA GLY A 128 9.79 2.95 -5.20
C GLY A 128 11.26 2.73 -5.50
N ALA A 129 12.01 3.82 -5.55
CA ALA A 129 13.46 3.79 -5.55
C ALA A 129 13.99 4.77 -4.50
N GLU A 130 14.95 4.31 -3.72
CA GLU A 130 15.65 5.08 -2.69
C GLU A 130 17.13 5.06 -2.99
N TYR A 131 17.78 6.21 -2.89
CA TYR A 131 19.22 6.37 -3.00
C TYR A 131 19.75 7.05 -1.75
N TRP A 132 20.74 6.44 -1.11
CA TRP A 132 21.46 7.01 0.03
C TRP A 132 22.89 7.35 -0.35
N TYR A 133 23.34 8.52 0.12
CA TYR A 133 24.72 8.95 0.09
C TYR A 133 25.26 9.12 1.51
N ASN A 134 26.29 8.35 1.82
CA ASN A 134 27.01 8.28 3.10
C ASN A 134 26.08 8.11 4.32
N ASN A 135 24.94 7.42 4.14
CA ASN A 135 23.88 7.29 5.15
C ASN A 135 23.38 8.63 5.74
N LEU A 136 23.65 9.74 5.04
CA LEU A 136 23.40 11.11 5.50
C LEU A 136 22.30 11.75 4.67
N PHE A 137 22.42 11.66 3.35
CA PHE A 137 21.44 12.21 2.41
C PHE A 137 20.68 11.08 1.73
N ALA A 138 19.36 11.22 1.64
CA ALA A 138 18.49 10.32 0.89
C ALA A 138 17.78 11.08 -0.23
N ALA A 139 17.67 10.46 -1.38
CA ALA A 139 16.74 10.85 -2.43
C ALA A 139 15.77 9.69 -2.67
N ARG A 140 14.49 9.99 -2.76
CA ARG A 140 13.42 9.01 -2.93
C ARG A 140 12.53 9.40 -4.08
N ILE A 141 12.15 8.41 -4.87
CA ILE A 141 11.09 8.54 -5.84
C ILE A 141 10.14 7.36 -5.70
N GLY A 142 8.88 7.57 -6.05
CA GLY A 142 7.87 6.53 -5.99
C GLY A 142 6.74 6.78 -6.96
N TYR A 143 6.08 5.71 -7.36
CA TYR A 143 4.91 5.75 -8.20
C TYR A 143 3.86 4.80 -7.62
N PHE A 144 2.65 5.32 -7.46
CA PHE A 144 1.50 4.56 -7.00
C PHE A 144 0.48 4.46 -8.13
N TYR A 145 -0.04 3.26 -8.34
CA TYR A 145 -1.04 2.96 -9.36
C TYR A 145 -2.20 2.16 -8.78
N GLU A 146 -3.40 2.63 -9.06
CA GLU A 146 -4.66 1.94 -8.83
C GLU A 146 -5.52 2.04 -10.10
N ASN A 147 -6.31 1.00 -10.36
CA ASN A 147 -7.11 0.91 -11.57
C ASN A 147 -8.22 1.98 -11.61
N GLN A 148 -8.53 2.47 -12.81
CA GLN A 148 -9.56 3.48 -13.07
C GLN A 148 -10.97 3.04 -12.66
N ASN A 149 -11.30 1.75 -12.81
CA ASN A 149 -12.61 1.19 -12.47
C ASN A 149 -12.78 0.94 -10.95
N LYS A 150 -11.74 1.19 -10.16
CA LYS A 150 -11.74 0.97 -8.71
C LYS A 150 -11.62 2.29 -7.97
N GLY A 151 -10.40 2.74 -7.68
CA GLY A 151 -10.16 4.01 -6.99
C GLY A 151 -9.53 5.09 -7.86
N ASN A 152 -8.95 4.74 -9.01
CA ASN A 152 -8.27 5.64 -9.94
C ASN A 152 -7.19 6.53 -9.29
N ARG A 153 -6.62 6.12 -8.14
CA ARG A 153 -5.55 6.88 -7.51
C ARG A 153 -4.22 6.54 -8.17
N GLN A 154 -3.66 7.54 -8.82
CA GLN A 154 -2.35 7.47 -9.45
C GLN A 154 -1.58 8.70 -9.02
N PHE A 155 -0.33 8.54 -8.61
CA PHE A 155 0.51 9.68 -8.25
C PHE A 155 1.98 9.32 -8.24
N PHE A 156 2.81 10.30 -8.55
CA PHE A 156 4.24 10.26 -8.39
C PHE A 156 4.63 10.93 -7.07
N THR A 157 5.66 10.42 -6.40
CA THR A 157 6.19 11.00 -5.18
C THR A 157 7.68 11.25 -5.34
N ILE A 158 8.15 12.41 -4.89
CA ILE A 158 9.57 12.73 -4.77
C ILE A 158 9.83 13.07 -3.31
N GLY A 159 10.93 12.59 -2.75
CA GLY A 159 11.35 12.95 -1.41
C GLY A 159 12.85 13.14 -1.29
N VAL A 160 13.25 13.96 -0.33
CA VAL A 160 14.63 14.13 0.09
C VAL A 160 14.71 13.96 1.59
N GLY A 161 15.76 13.32 2.06
CA GLY A 161 16.00 13.09 3.48
C GLY A 161 17.40 13.54 3.86
N PHE A 162 17.54 14.02 5.08
CA PHE A 162 18.81 14.34 5.71
C PHE A 162 18.87 13.75 7.11
N ARG A 163 19.93 13.05 7.44
CA ARG A 163 20.16 12.43 8.74
C ARG A 163 21.52 12.83 9.26
N TYR A 164 21.59 13.33 10.49
CA TYR A 164 22.84 13.68 11.14
C TYR A 164 22.78 13.34 12.63
N ASN A 165 23.67 12.46 13.08
CA ASN A 165 23.71 11.92 14.44
C ASN A 165 22.33 11.39 14.88
N VAL A 166 21.69 12.06 15.85
CA VAL A 166 20.40 11.67 16.43
C VAL A 166 19.20 12.28 15.69
N PHE A 167 19.41 13.22 14.77
CA PHE A 167 18.32 13.91 14.06
C PHE A 167 18.18 13.43 12.62
N GLY A 168 16.95 13.29 12.17
CA GLY A 168 16.60 13.06 10.76
C GLY A 168 15.47 13.98 10.32
N PHE A 169 15.54 14.49 9.11
CA PHE A 169 14.53 15.33 8.48
C PHE A 169 14.19 14.73 7.12
N ASP A 170 12.91 14.50 6.87
CA ASP A 170 12.43 14.01 5.58
C ASP A 170 11.38 14.97 5.02
N PHE A 171 11.53 15.27 3.75
CA PHE A 171 10.62 16.09 2.98
C PHE A 171 10.09 15.27 1.81
N ALA A 172 8.78 15.28 1.59
CA ALA A 172 8.17 14.60 0.46
C ALA A 172 7.10 15.46 -0.22
N TYR A 173 7.04 15.35 -1.54
CA TYR A 173 6.07 15.99 -2.41
C TYR A 173 5.35 14.96 -3.28
N LEU A 174 4.04 15.11 -3.40
CA LEU A 174 3.18 14.24 -4.20
C LEU A 174 2.68 15.01 -5.43
N VAL A 175 2.98 14.46 -6.60
CA VAL A 175 2.60 14.99 -7.90
C VAL A 175 1.56 14.05 -8.52
N PRO A 176 0.27 14.39 -8.48
CA PRO A 176 -0.74 13.60 -9.16
C PRO A 176 -0.77 13.95 -10.66
N PRO A 177 -0.87 12.96 -11.57
CA PRO A 177 -1.07 13.17 -13.00
C PRO A 177 -2.49 13.65 -13.35
N GLN A 178 -3.47 13.48 -12.46
CA GLN A 178 -4.85 13.97 -12.63
C GLN A 178 -5.15 15.14 -11.69
N GLN A 179 -5.91 16.11 -12.19
CA GLN A 179 -6.10 17.44 -11.59
C GLN A 179 -7.00 17.47 -10.34
N GLU A 180 -7.70 16.37 -10.02
CA GLU A 180 -8.70 16.24 -8.95
C GLU A 180 -8.22 15.31 -7.81
N HIS A 181 -6.94 15.39 -7.40
CA HIS A 181 -6.45 14.62 -6.25
C HIS A 181 -6.46 15.51 -4.99
N PRO A 182 -7.16 15.13 -3.89
CA PRO A 182 -7.28 15.98 -2.69
C PRO A 182 -5.96 16.19 -1.94
N LEU A 183 -4.93 15.41 -2.27
CA LEU A 183 -3.56 15.55 -1.75
C LEU A 183 -2.59 16.11 -2.81
N ALA A 184 -3.10 16.64 -3.92
CA ALA A 184 -2.29 17.42 -4.85
C ALA A 184 -1.59 18.55 -4.10
N GLU A 185 -0.36 18.85 -4.48
CA GLU A 185 0.38 19.99 -3.96
C GLU A 185 0.68 19.94 -2.44
N THR A 186 0.54 18.77 -1.81
CA THR A 186 0.80 18.63 -0.38
C THR A 186 2.29 18.37 -0.11
N LEU A 187 2.89 19.23 0.73
CA LEU A 187 4.22 19.02 1.29
C LEU A 187 4.12 18.24 2.60
N ARG A 188 4.89 17.16 2.72
CA ARG A 188 5.01 16.39 3.96
C ARG A 188 6.37 16.59 4.58
N PHE A 189 6.38 16.90 5.87
CA PHE A 189 7.58 17.09 6.68
C PHE A 189 7.57 16.08 7.82
N THR A 190 8.66 15.33 7.96
CA THR A 190 8.83 14.38 9.06
C THR A 190 10.13 14.68 9.78
N LEU A 191 10.07 14.70 11.11
CA LEU A 191 11.24 14.81 11.99
C LEU A 191 11.42 13.48 12.71
N HIS A 192 12.63 12.96 12.66
CA HIS A 192 13.04 11.74 13.34
C HIS A 192 14.04 12.09 14.44
N PHE A 193 13.85 11.51 15.63
CA PHE A 193 14.81 11.58 16.72
C PHE A 193 15.17 10.16 17.14
N ASN A 194 16.43 9.79 16.99
CA ASN A 194 16.95 8.48 17.38
C ASN A 194 17.68 8.60 18.71
N PHE A 195 17.06 8.08 19.77
CA PHE A 195 17.69 7.90 21.09
C PHE A 195 18.44 6.57 21.08
N ASP A 196 19.58 6.50 20.38
CA ASP A 196 20.52 5.41 20.63
C ASP A 196 21.74 6.00 21.36
N GLU A 197 21.95 5.49 22.56
CA GLU A 197 23.10 5.77 23.39
C GLU A 197 24.28 5.08 22.71
N ASP A 198 25.35 5.81 22.42
CA ASP A 198 26.61 5.20 22.01
C ASP A 198 26.93 4.10 23.03
N LYS A 199 26.70 2.83 22.68
CA LYS A 199 27.36 1.71 23.35
C LYS A 199 28.81 1.76 22.94
N ALA A 200 29.48 2.76 23.52
CA ALA A 200 30.91 2.88 23.55
C ALA A 200 31.47 1.54 23.99
N VAL A 201 32.24 0.96 23.09
CA VAL A 201 33.33 0.03 23.32
C VAL A 201 33.82 0.09 24.78
N SER A 202 33.32 -0.80 25.63
CA SER A 202 33.90 -1.10 26.95
C SER A 202 33.94 -2.61 27.19
N ASN A 203 34.60 -3.32 26.29
CA ASN A 203 35.33 -4.52 26.70
C ASN A 203 36.82 -4.22 26.48
N SER A 204 37.33 -3.28 27.29
CA SER A 204 38.75 -3.18 27.56
C SER A 204 39.18 -4.41 28.35
N VAL A 205 40.27 -5.01 27.89
CA VAL A 205 41.04 -6.10 28.50
C VAL A 205 41.20 -5.95 30.02
N THR A 206 40.84 -7.01 30.76
CA THR A 206 41.28 -7.51 32.09
C THR A 206 40.19 -8.50 32.54
N ASP A 207 40.37 -9.80 32.79
CA ASP A 207 41.47 -10.74 33.02
C ASP A 207 41.10 -12.08 32.35
#